data_AF-A0A7S2HWD0-F1
#
_entry.id   AF-A0A7S2HWD0-F1
#
_cell.length_a   1.000
_cell.length_b   1.000
_cell.length_c   1.000
_cell.angle_alpha   90.00
_cell.angle_beta   90.00
_cell.angle_gamma   90.00
#
_symmetry.space_group_name_H-M   'P 1'
#
loop_
_entity.id
_entity.type
_entity.pdbx_description
1 polymer ?
#
loop_
_entity_poly.entity_id
_entity_poly.type
_entity_poly.pdbx_seq_one_letter_code
_entity_poly.pdbx_strand_id
1 'polypeptide(L)'
;ADDAWWRGERASVREYRPDGTSFSEERGPGQWRFVPASSGRSGPTGCFVRHTRHGRDFPTHFAARWPKNWGWILHNCWGFSASFPLPPKGEEPELEDEGDICQSVTVDSCEEEAMSFNLGAPLPFEAGAPGERPFDEAF
;
A
#
# COMPACT_ATOMS: atom_id res chain seq x y z
N ALA A 1 -8.79 13.34 -20.08
CA ALA A 1 -7.79 14.20 -19.44
C ALA A 1 -7.10 13.32 -18.40
N ASP A 2 -5.79 13.11 -18.52
CA ASP A 2 -5.05 12.32 -17.54
C ASP A 2 -4.71 13.21 -16.35
N ASP A 3 -5.44 13.08 -15.26
CA ASP A 3 -5.05 13.63 -13.96
C ASP A 3 -5.73 12.83 -12.81
N ALA A 4 -4.93 12.05 -12.09
CA ALA A 4 -5.38 11.09 -11.08
C ALA A 4 -4.42 11.14 -9.86
N TRP A 5 -4.63 12.15 -9.02
CA TRP A 5 -3.67 13.20 -8.65
C TRP A 5 -2.42 12.88 -7.79
N TRP A 6 -1.26 13.26 -8.33
CA TRP A 6 -0.16 14.02 -7.70
C TRP A 6 0.58 14.72 -8.87
N ARG A 7 0.72 16.05 -8.81
CA ARG A 7 1.37 16.92 -9.84
C ARG A 7 0.72 17.03 -11.23
N GLY A 8 -0.49 16.53 -11.45
CA GLY A 8 -1.11 16.59 -12.78
C GLY A 8 -0.46 15.66 -13.79
N GLU A 9 0.27 14.65 -13.31
CA GLU A 9 0.88 13.62 -14.15
C GLU A 9 -0.09 12.45 -14.34
N ARG A 10 0.15 11.65 -15.39
CA ARG A 10 -0.61 10.42 -15.62
C ARG A 10 -0.40 9.46 -14.44
N ALA A 11 -1.48 8.91 -13.90
CA ALA A 11 -1.36 7.88 -12.87
C ALA A 11 -0.65 6.63 -13.40
N SER A 12 0.32 6.16 -12.62
CA SER A 12 0.98 4.89 -12.83
C SER A 12 0.00 3.74 -12.63
N VAL A 13 0.05 2.73 -13.49
CA VAL A 13 -0.80 1.53 -13.38
C VAL A 13 0.05 0.34 -12.94
N ARG A 14 -0.44 -0.37 -11.91
CA ARG A 14 0.14 -1.61 -11.41
C ARG A 14 -0.85 -2.76 -11.51
N GLU A 15 -0.44 -3.83 -12.16
CA GLU A 15 -1.14 -5.12 -12.18
C GLU A 15 -0.72 -5.95 -10.97
N TYR A 16 -1.70 -6.56 -10.30
CA TYR A 16 -1.50 -7.47 -9.17
C TYR A 16 -1.98 -8.86 -9.57
N ARG A 17 -1.12 -9.86 -9.42
CA ARG A 17 -1.42 -11.25 -9.77
C ARG A 17 -1.62 -12.13 -8.54
N PRO A 18 -2.48 -13.17 -8.61
CA PRO A 18 -2.74 -14.04 -7.46
C PRO A 18 -1.52 -14.80 -6.93
N ASP A 19 -0.48 -14.96 -7.73
CA ASP A 19 0.78 -15.61 -7.35
C ASP A 19 1.73 -14.71 -6.53
N GLY A 20 1.26 -13.52 -6.12
CA GLY A 20 2.05 -12.55 -5.37
C GLY A 20 3.00 -11.74 -6.25
N THR A 21 2.92 -11.84 -7.58
CA THR A 21 3.68 -10.97 -8.48
C THR A 21 2.91 -9.69 -8.82
N SER A 22 3.65 -8.62 -9.11
CA SER A 22 3.09 -7.37 -9.61
C SER A 22 3.92 -6.81 -10.76
N PHE A 23 3.29 -6.07 -11.65
CA PHE A 23 3.95 -5.44 -12.79
C PHE A 23 3.44 -4.02 -12.99
N SER A 24 4.34 -3.11 -13.35
CA SER A 24 4.01 -1.73 -13.74
C SER A 24 4.96 -1.31 -14.85
N GLU A 25 4.45 -0.68 -15.89
CA GLU A 25 5.25 -0.30 -17.07
C GLU A 25 6.48 0.56 -16.70
N GLU A 26 6.27 1.61 -15.90
CA GLU A 26 7.31 2.57 -15.51
C GLU A 26 8.43 1.97 -14.66
N ARG A 27 8.09 0.91 -13.93
CA ARG A 27 8.75 0.56 -12.69
C ARG A 27 9.20 -0.91 -12.71
N GLY A 28 8.76 -1.69 -13.70
CA GLY A 28 9.12 -3.10 -13.89
C GLY A 28 8.40 -4.07 -12.94
N PRO A 29 8.89 -5.33 -12.88
CA PRO A 29 8.33 -6.38 -12.04
C PRO A 29 8.57 -6.13 -10.54
N GLY A 30 7.67 -6.64 -9.72
CA GLY A 30 7.79 -6.66 -8.26
C GLY A 30 6.98 -7.79 -7.65
N GLN A 31 6.93 -7.82 -6.33
CA GLN A 31 6.12 -8.77 -5.57
C GLN A 31 5.20 -8.02 -4.59
N TRP A 32 4.13 -8.69 -4.19
CA TRP A 32 3.21 -8.23 -3.16
C TRP A 32 2.75 -9.40 -2.29
N ARG A 33 2.43 -9.12 -1.03
CA ARG A 33 1.86 -10.10 -0.09
C ARG A 33 1.05 -9.41 0.98
N PHE A 34 0.16 -10.16 1.63
CA PHE A 34 -0.45 -9.68 2.87
C PHE A 34 0.52 -9.84 4.04
N VAL A 35 0.49 -8.88 4.96
CA VAL A 35 1.20 -8.97 6.25
C VAL A 35 0.19 -8.86 7.40
N PRO A 36 0.46 -9.43 8.58
CA PRO A 36 -0.52 -9.48 9.66
C PRO A 36 -0.66 -8.15 10.42
N ALA A 37 0.33 -7.27 10.33
CA ALA A 37 0.38 -6.00 11.05
C ALA A 37 1.24 -4.96 10.31
N SER A 38 1.05 -3.69 10.67
CA SER A 38 1.85 -2.54 10.21
C SER A 38 1.82 -1.43 11.27
N SER A 39 2.98 -0.86 11.62
CA SER A 39 3.13 0.30 12.52
C SER A 39 2.21 0.25 13.76
N GLY A 40 2.33 -0.82 14.54
CA GLY A 40 1.54 -1.04 15.76
C GLY A 40 0.06 -1.43 15.56
N ARG A 41 -0.43 -1.54 14.32
CA ARG A 41 -1.81 -1.96 13.99
C ARG A 41 -1.82 -3.41 13.50
N SER A 42 -2.86 -4.16 13.89
CA SER A 42 -3.11 -5.53 13.41
C SER A 42 -4.56 -5.67 12.96
N GLY A 43 -4.85 -6.73 12.20
CA GLY A 43 -6.15 -6.91 11.56
C GLY A 43 -6.23 -8.20 10.75
N PRO A 44 -7.42 -8.51 10.20
CA PRO A 44 -7.60 -9.69 9.34
C PRO A 44 -6.69 -9.68 8.11
N THR A 45 -6.44 -10.87 7.55
CA THR A 45 -5.79 -11.01 6.24
C THR A 45 -6.54 -10.18 5.21
N GLY A 46 -5.81 -9.38 4.45
CA GLY A 46 -6.39 -8.43 3.51
C GLY A 46 -6.23 -6.97 3.91
N CYS A 47 -5.99 -6.66 5.20
CA CYS A 47 -5.90 -5.28 5.68
C CYS A 47 -4.57 -4.58 5.37
N PHE A 48 -3.48 -5.33 5.22
CA PHE A 48 -2.14 -4.77 5.06
C PHE A 48 -1.42 -5.44 3.90
N VAL A 49 -0.98 -4.65 2.92
CA VAL A 49 -0.31 -5.11 1.71
C VAL A 49 1.11 -4.61 1.69
N ARG A 50 2.06 -5.54 1.65
CA ARG A 50 3.49 -5.27 1.52
C ARG A 50 3.91 -5.43 0.07
N HIS A 51 4.74 -4.50 -0.40
CA HIS A 51 5.36 -4.56 -1.72
C HIS A 51 6.86 -4.79 -1.60
N THR A 52 7.41 -5.60 -2.50
CA THR A 52 8.85 -5.89 -2.57
C THR A 52 9.35 -5.63 -3.97
N ARG A 53 10.50 -4.96 -4.09
CA ARG A 53 11.22 -4.81 -5.37
C ARG A 53 12.72 -4.83 -5.13
N HIS A 54 13.44 -5.45 -6.06
CA HIS A 54 14.90 -5.60 -5.98
C HIS A 54 15.37 -6.16 -4.63
N GLY A 55 14.60 -7.10 -4.07
CA GLY A 55 14.91 -7.74 -2.77
C GLY A 55 14.66 -6.87 -1.55
N ARG A 56 14.00 -5.71 -1.68
CA ARG A 56 13.70 -4.80 -0.58
C ARG A 56 12.20 -4.57 -0.42
N ASP A 57 11.73 -4.67 0.81
CA ASP A 57 10.37 -4.31 1.16
C ASP A 57 10.19 -2.79 1.28
N PHE A 58 9.02 -2.31 0.86
CA PHE A 58 8.58 -0.92 1.03
C PHE A 58 7.56 -0.82 2.15
N PRO A 59 7.36 0.36 2.78
CA PRO A 59 6.35 0.50 3.82
C PRO A 59 4.97 0.02 3.38
N THR A 60 4.32 -0.67 4.31
CA THR A 60 3.07 -1.39 4.13
C THR A 60 1.94 -0.42 3.79
N HIS A 61 1.12 -0.82 2.83
CA HIS A 61 -0.10 -0.10 2.49
C HIS A 61 -1.26 -0.67 3.29
N PHE A 62 -2.12 0.21 3.78
CA PHE A 62 -3.41 -0.15 4.34
C PHE A 62 -4.40 -0.36 3.20
N ALA A 63 -5.22 -1.39 3.31
CA ALA A 63 -6.24 -1.70 2.34
C ALA A 63 -7.62 -1.32 2.88
N ALA A 64 -8.39 -0.61 2.07
CA ALA A 64 -9.78 -0.25 2.35
C ALA A 64 -10.68 -0.57 1.15
N ARG A 65 -11.98 -0.78 1.41
CA ARG A 65 -12.99 -0.88 0.36
C ARG A 65 -13.57 0.51 0.08
N TRP A 66 -13.70 0.84 -1.20
CA TRP A 66 -14.38 2.06 -1.61
C TRP A 66 -15.90 1.83 -1.61
N PRO A 67 -16.68 2.57 -0.78
CA PRO A 67 -18.11 2.27 -0.60
C PRO A 67 -18.96 2.40 -1.86
N LYS A 68 -18.55 3.24 -2.82
CA LYS A 68 -19.37 3.56 -3.99
C LYS A 68 -19.36 2.49 -5.08
N ASN A 69 -18.27 1.74 -5.23
CA ASN A 69 -18.11 0.76 -6.30
C ASN A 69 -17.48 -0.57 -5.84
N TRP A 70 -17.25 -0.74 -4.53
CA TRP A 70 -16.63 -1.92 -3.94
C TRP A 70 -15.20 -2.22 -4.41
N GLY A 71 -14.57 -1.28 -5.11
CA GLY A 71 -13.15 -1.31 -5.43
C GLY A 71 -12.29 -1.28 -4.17
N TRP A 72 -10.99 -1.50 -4.33
CA TRP A 72 -10.04 -1.37 -3.24
C TRP A 72 -9.23 -0.09 -3.37
N ILE A 73 -8.79 0.41 -2.22
CA ILE A 73 -7.81 1.49 -2.07
C ILE A 73 -6.64 0.90 -1.29
N LEU A 74 -5.43 1.15 -1.78
CA LEU A 74 -4.18 0.86 -1.09
C LEU A 74 -3.45 2.17 -0.89
N HIS A 75 -3.15 2.51 0.37
CA HIS A 75 -2.45 3.74 0.67
C HIS A 75 -1.56 3.63 1.91
N ASN A 76 -0.54 4.48 1.92
CA ASN A 76 0.31 4.78 3.07
C ASN A 76 0.64 6.28 3.04
N CYS A 77 1.54 6.74 3.92
CA CYS A 77 1.92 8.14 3.99
C CYS A 77 2.66 8.70 2.75
N TRP A 78 2.97 7.89 1.73
CA TRP A 78 3.70 8.28 0.52
C TRP A 78 3.03 7.88 -0.80
N GLY A 79 1.93 7.14 -0.74
CA GLY A 79 1.36 6.54 -1.92
C GLY A 79 -0.12 6.28 -1.77
N PHE A 80 -0.83 6.48 -2.86
CA PHE A 80 -2.25 6.19 -3.00
C PHE A 80 -2.45 5.38 -4.27
N SER A 81 -3.26 4.35 -4.21
CA SER A 81 -3.61 3.50 -5.34
C SER A 81 -5.05 3.05 -5.21
N ALA A 82 -5.77 3.03 -6.32
CA ALA A 82 -7.15 2.57 -6.37
C ALA A 82 -7.30 1.49 -7.45
N SER A 83 -8.24 0.57 -7.24
CA SER A 83 -8.61 -0.45 -8.24
C SER A 83 -9.53 0.06 -9.35
N PHE A 84 -9.73 1.38 -9.38
CA PHE A 84 -10.66 2.07 -10.25
C PHE A 84 -10.00 3.38 -10.71
N PRO A 85 -10.39 3.94 -11.87
CA PRO A 85 -9.92 5.25 -12.28
C PRO A 85 -10.28 6.29 -11.24
N LEU A 86 -9.30 7.08 -10.79
CA LEU A 86 -9.57 8.18 -9.87
C LEU A 86 -10.46 9.22 -10.57
N PRO A 87 -11.47 9.75 -9.87
CA PRO A 87 -12.31 10.80 -10.41
C PRO A 87 -11.49 12.09 -10.61
N PRO A 88 -11.95 13.01 -11.48
CA PRO A 88 -11.39 14.35 -11.56
C PRO A 88 -11.37 15.06 -10.20
N LYS A 89 -10.36 15.90 -9.98
CA LYS A 89 -10.22 16.67 -8.73
C LYS A 89 -11.42 17.55 -8.48
N GLY A 90 -11.88 17.53 -7.23
CA GLY A 90 -13.06 18.22 -6.75
C GLY A 90 -14.36 17.44 -6.92
N GLU A 91 -14.36 16.32 -7.66
CA GLU A 91 -15.59 15.51 -7.81
C GLU A 91 -15.83 14.60 -6.61
N GLU A 92 -14.77 14.11 -5.95
CA GLU A 92 -14.89 13.21 -4.80
C GLU A 92 -14.08 13.68 -3.60
N PRO A 93 -14.68 14.53 -2.72
CA PRO A 93 -13.99 15.14 -1.58
C PRO A 93 -13.34 14.15 -0.62
N GLU A 94 -13.88 12.94 -0.48
CA GLU A 94 -13.33 11.90 0.41
C GLU A 94 -11.98 11.36 -0.07
N LEU A 95 -11.71 11.42 -1.38
CA LEU A 95 -10.48 10.92 -2.01
C LEU A 95 -9.42 12.02 -2.20
N GLU A 96 -9.77 13.29 -1.94
CA GLU A 96 -8.84 14.41 -1.96
C GLU A 96 -7.82 14.30 -0.82
N ASP A 97 -6.73 15.06 -0.91
CA ASP A 97 -5.66 15.06 0.11
C ASP A 97 -6.20 15.31 1.53
N GLU A 98 -7.15 16.23 1.70
CA GLU A 98 -7.80 16.56 2.99
C GLU A 98 -9.03 15.70 3.28
N GLY A 99 -9.35 14.73 2.42
CA GLY A 99 -10.52 13.87 2.51
C GLY A 99 -10.37 12.75 3.54
N ASP A 100 -11.49 12.29 4.10
CA ASP A 100 -11.52 11.29 5.17
C ASP A 100 -10.78 9.99 4.81
N ILE A 101 -10.84 9.54 3.55
CA ILE A 101 -10.12 8.35 3.13
C ILE A 101 -8.62 8.65 3.09
N CYS A 102 -8.18 9.72 2.43
CA CYS A 102 -6.76 10.03 2.34
C CYS A 102 -6.14 10.24 3.74
N GLN A 103 -6.86 10.90 4.64
CA GLN A 103 -6.46 11.18 6.02
C GLN A 103 -6.58 9.99 6.98
N SER A 104 -7.21 8.88 6.58
CA SER A 104 -7.31 7.70 7.44
C SER A 104 -5.96 6.99 7.69
N VAL A 105 -4.94 7.32 6.89
CA VAL A 105 -3.55 6.87 7.06
C VAL A 105 -2.61 8.08 6.99
N THR A 106 -2.06 8.46 8.14
CA THR A 106 -1.17 9.60 8.30
C THR A 106 0.30 9.17 8.38
N VAL A 107 1.21 10.14 8.29
CA VAL A 107 2.65 9.94 8.59
C VAL A 107 2.82 9.30 9.96
N ASP A 108 2.13 9.81 10.98
CA ASP A 108 2.20 9.27 12.34
C ASP A 108 1.75 7.81 12.41
N SER A 109 0.70 7.44 11.65
CA SER A 109 0.23 6.05 11.59
C SER A 109 1.19 5.11 10.86
N CYS A 110 2.16 5.65 10.11
CA CYS A 110 3.18 4.91 9.37
C CYS A 110 4.60 5.11 9.93
N GLU A 111 4.76 5.84 11.04
CA GLU A 111 6.05 6.39 11.49
C GLU A 111 7.12 5.30 11.64
N GLU A 112 6.79 4.18 12.31
CA GLU A 112 7.72 3.09 12.57
C GLU A 112 8.34 2.53 11.27
N GLU A 113 7.51 2.17 10.31
CA GLU A 113 7.97 1.62 9.03
C GLU A 113 8.62 2.70 8.15
N ALA A 114 8.10 3.93 8.15
CA ALA A 114 8.67 5.04 7.40
C ALA A 114 10.08 5.39 7.88
N MET A 115 10.29 5.49 9.20
CA MET A 115 11.60 5.70 9.79
C MET A 115 12.55 4.53 9.50
N SER A 116 12.09 3.29 9.70
CA SER A 116 12.89 2.10 9.44
C SER A 116 13.37 2.05 7.99
N PHE A 117 12.46 2.29 7.05
CA PHE A 117 12.79 2.36 5.63
C PHE A 117 13.79 3.49 5.31
N ASN A 118 13.61 4.68 5.86
CA ASN A 118 14.51 5.82 5.63
C ASN A 118 15.91 5.59 6.20
N LEU A 119 16.02 4.88 7.32
CA LEU A 119 17.29 4.50 7.94
C LEU A 119 17.94 3.29 7.28
N GLY A 120 17.28 2.65 6.31
CA GLY A 120 17.76 1.40 5.70
C GLY A 120 17.68 0.19 6.63
N ALA A 121 16.91 0.27 7.71
CA ALA A 121 16.65 -0.84 8.60
C ALA A 121 15.61 -1.80 7.98
N PRO A 122 15.63 -3.10 8.36
CA PRO A 122 14.60 -4.05 7.94
C PRO A 122 13.21 -3.64 8.45
N LEU A 123 12.19 -3.88 7.64
CA LEU A 123 10.80 -3.70 8.06
C LEU A 123 10.30 -4.93 8.83
N PRO A 124 9.28 -4.78 9.70
CA PRO A 124 8.57 -5.92 10.27
C PRO A 124 8.11 -6.88 9.16
N PHE A 125 8.23 -8.18 9.39
CA PHE A 125 7.87 -9.26 8.45
C PHE A 125 8.63 -9.24 7.12
N GLU A 126 9.72 -8.49 7.00
CA GLU A 126 10.64 -8.63 5.87
C GLU A 126 11.38 -9.97 5.98
N ALA A 127 11.50 -10.68 4.85
CA ALA A 127 12.09 -12.01 4.83
C ALA A 127 13.52 -11.98 5.40
N GLY A 128 13.79 -12.78 6.43
CA GLY A 128 15.08 -12.77 7.14
C GLY A 128 15.18 -11.76 8.28
N ALA A 129 14.11 -11.03 8.62
CA ALA A 129 14.03 -10.27 9.86
C ALA A 129 14.08 -11.24 11.08
N PRO A 130 14.77 -10.88 12.16
CA PRO A 130 14.83 -11.73 13.35
C PRO A 130 13.43 -11.95 13.94
N GLY A 131 12.96 -13.20 13.95
CA GLY A 131 11.67 -13.61 14.54
C GLY A 131 10.64 -14.26 13.59
N GLU A 132 10.97 -14.49 12.32
CA GLU A 132 10.08 -15.22 11.40
C GLU A 132 9.88 -16.68 11.85
N ARG A 133 8.66 -17.02 12.28
CA ARG A 133 8.16 -18.41 12.24
C ARG A 133 7.37 -18.58 10.93
N PRO A 134 7.53 -19.71 10.21
CA PRO A 134 6.71 -19.99 9.03
C PRO A 134 5.22 -19.92 9.37
N PHE A 135 4.43 -19.34 8.46
CA PHE A 135 2.98 -19.15 8.62
C PHE A 135 2.19 -20.48 8.53
N ASP A 136 2.83 -21.60 8.19
CA ASP A 136 2.17 -22.87 7.90
C ASP A 136 1.70 -23.68 9.14
N GLU A 137 1.66 -23.10 10.34
CA GLU A 137 1.24 -23.81 11.57
C GLU A 137 0.06 -23.19 12.33
N ALA A 138 -0.77 -22.40 11.68
CA ALA A 138 -2.02 -21.95 12.28
C ALA A 138 -3.16 -22.03 11.27
N PHE A 139 -3.69 -23.24 11.05
CA PHE A 139 -5.12 -23.61 11.01
C PHE A 139 -5.25 -25.12 10.75
#